data_AF-A0A537PQH5-F1
#
_entry.id   AF-A0A537PQH5-F1
#
_cell.length_a   1.000
_cell.length_b   1.000
_cell.length_c   1.000
_cell.angle_alpha   90.00
_cell.angle_beta   90.00
_cell.angle_gamma   90.00
#
_symmetry.space_group_name_H-M   'P 1'
#
loop_
_entity.id
_entity.type
_entity.pdbx_description
1 polymer ?
#
loop_
_entity_poly.entity_id
_entity_poly.type
_entity_poly.pdbx_seq_one_letter_code
_entity_poly.pdbx_strand_id
1 'polypeptide(L)'
;MRFCVPRCLAVSLAIILVSSAAIAVAPPAEGDSVIAQSLAQMLQAARTVISNNQELINNPDIGDKHLTGQVVLDQAIKSYANATHRDPASTDPNSRQGQLMRVMMDAIKAATDDNQAAINEKGTGFKGFIPAVFARLVSENFNQMAKGDAEVKVTAPPELVRNRKARPDAWEAEIIKAKLLDPQWPKGRSYSAVVDTNNRPAFRVMVPEYYAASCLACHGAPKGEMDITGYPKEGGKLGDLGAVISIALYH
;
A
#
# COMPACT_ATOMS: atom_id res chain seq x y z
N MET A 1 -84.59 30.08 18.55
CA MET A 1 -83.36 29.41 19.02
C MET A 1 -83.07 28.20 18.17
N ARG A 2 -82.16 28.30 17.19
CA ARG A 2 -81.48 27.16 16.54
C ARG A 2 -80.07 27.62 16.19
N PHE A 3 -79.09 27.00 16.84
CA PHE A 3 -77.67 27.32 16.76
C PHE A 3 -77.06 26.83 15.44
N CYS A 4 -76.22 27.68 14.85
CA CYS A 4 -75.37 27.40 13.69
C CYS A 4 -74.07 26.73 14.16
N VAL A 5 -73.67 25.62 13.55
CA VAL A 5 -72.36 24.96 13.81
C VAL A 5 -71.48 25.16 12.57
N PRO A 6 -70.25 25.69 12.70
CA PRO A 6 -69.33 25.78 11.57
C PRO A 6 -68.58 24.47 11.38
N ARG A 7 -68.50 24.02 10.12
CA ARG A 7 -67.76 22.83 9.69
C ARG A 7 -66.29 23.24 9.47
N CYS A 8 -65.40 22.89 10.39
CA CYS A 8 -63.94 22.99 10.16
C CYS A 8 -63.51 21.89 9.17
N LEU A 9 -63.04 22.28 7.98
CA LEU A 9 -62.28 21.38 7.10
C LEU A 9 -60.84 21.28 7.63
N ALA A 10 -60.45 20.10 8.10
CA ALA A 10 -59.06 19.78 8.41
C ALA A 10 -58.36 19.30 7.13
N VAL A 11 -57.35 20.03 6.68
CA VAL A 11 -56.44 19.62 5.61
C VAL A 11 -55.36 18.74 6.23
N SER A 12 -55.40 17.44 5.94
CA SER A 12 -54.38 16.48 6.39
C SER A 12 -53.11 16.61 5.54
N LEU A 13 -52.07 17.19 6.14
CA LEU A 13 -50.73 17.27 5.55
C LEU A 13 -50.03 15.90 5.73
N ALA A 14 -49.92 15.12 4.65
CA ALA A 14 -49.19 13.86 4.65
C ALA A 14 -47.68 14.12 4.68
N ILE A 15 -47.05 13.91 5.82
CA ILE A 15 -45.59 13.97 5.99
C ILE A 15 -45.01 12.65 5.45
N ILE A 16 -44.35 12.72 4.30
CA ILE A 16 -43.58 11.59 3.76
C ILE A 16 -42.26 11.51 4.54
N LEU A 17 -42.20 10.58 5.49
CA LEU A 17 -40.97 10.22 6.19
C LEU A 17 -40.06 9.43 5.24
N VAL A 18 -39.07 10.10 4.65
CA VAL A 18 -37.98 9.44 3.94
C VAL A 18 -37.04 8.86 5.00
N SER A 19 -37.25 7.60 5.34
CA SER A 19 -36.33 6.84 6.19
C SER A 19 -34.98 6.72 5.49
N SER A 20 -34.02 7.52 5.93
CA SER A 20 -32.61 7.33 5.56
C SER A 20 -32.11 6.09 6.28
N ALA A 21 -32.07 4.96 5.57
CA ALA A 21 -31.42 3.77 6.08
C ALA A 21 -29.92 4.07 6.22
N ALA A 22 -29.47 4.26 7.47
CA ALA A 22 -28.06 4.32 7.76
C ALA A 22 -27.45 2.97 7.37
N ILE A 23 -26.58 2.97 6.36
CA ILE A 23 -25.77 1.80 6.03
C ILE A 23 -24.87 1.57 7.25
N ALA A 24 -25.17 0.53 8.03
CA ALA A 24 -24.35 0.10 9.13
C ALA A 24 -23.04 -0.46 8.57
N VAL A 25 -22.00 0.39 8.56
CA VAL A 25 -20.65 -0.05 8.29
C VAL A 25 -20.21 -0.90 9.47
N ALA A 26 -20.06 -2.21 9.26
CA ALA A 26 -19.58 -3.12 10.30
C ALA A 26 -18.21 -2.65 10.82
N PRO A 27 -17.94 -2.72 12.14
CA PRO A 27 -16.62 -2.42 12.67
C PRO A 27 -15.59 -3.41 12.09
N PRO A 28 -14.31 -3.01 11.97
CA PRO A 28 -13.25 -3.93 11.54
C PRO A 28 -13.25 -5.19 12.38
N ALA A 29 -13.08 -6.37 11.77
CA ALA A 29 -12.74 -7.54 12.57
C ALA A 29 -11.34 -7.31 13.15
N GLU A 30 -11.13 -7.62 14.44
CA GLU A 30 -9.84 -7.46 15.12
C GLU A 30 -8.67 -8.12 14.34
N GLY A 31 -8.98 -9.20 13.59
CA GLY A 31 -8.03 -9.89 12.71
C GLY A 31 -7.59 -9.11 11.47
N ASP A 32 -8.42 -8.23 10.89
CA ASP A 32 -8.10 -7.57 9.62
C ASP A 32 -6.96 -6.57 9.77
N SER A 33 -6.91 -5.87 10.91
CA SER A 33 -5.79 -4.96 11.22
C SER A 33 -4.46 -5.71 11.31
N VAL A 34 -4.47 -6.91 11.91
CA VAL A 34 -3.29 -7.77 12.02
C VAL A 34 -2.85 -8.27 10.65
N ILE A 35 -3.79 -8.74 9.83
CA ILE A 35 -3.53 -9.20 8.45
C ILE A 35 -2.89 -8.08 7.63
N ALA A 36 -3.52 -6.91 7.58
CA ALA A 36 -3.02 -5.78 6.80
C ALA A 36 -1.63 -5.33 7.29
N GLN A 37 -1.42 -5.27 8.61
CA GLN A 37 -0.11 -4.91 9.16
C GLN A 37 0.99 -5.92 8.77
N SER A 38 0.72 -7.23 8.85
CA SER A 38 1.66 -8.26 8.43
C SER A 38 2.00 -8.17 6.94
N LEU A 39 1.01 -7.95 6.08
CA LEU A 39 1.22 -7.78 4.64
C LEU A 39 2.09 -6.54 4.33
N ALA A 40 1.81 -5.41 4.96
CA ALA A 40 2.59 -4.18 4.80
C ALA A 40 4.04 -4.38 5.25
N GLN A 41 4.25 -5.00 6.41
CA GLN A 41 5.58 -5.26 6.96
C GLN A 41 6.39 -6.23 6.08
N MET A 42 5.74 -7.24 5.50
CA MET A 42 6.41 -8.17 4.58
C MET A 42 6.84 -7.47 3.29
N LEU A 43 5.98 -6.61 2.72
CA LEU A 43 6.33 -5.83 1.54
C LEU A 43 7.45 -4.81 1.84
N GLN A 44 7.44 -4.17 3.00
CA GLN A 44 8.52 -3.27 3.47
C GLN A 44 9.86 -4.01 3.57
N ALA A 45 9.85 -5.18 4.19
CA ALA A 45 11.03 -6.03 4.34
C ALA A 45 11.61 -6.39 2.97
N ALA A 46 10.79 -6.85 2.03
CA ALA A 46 11.23 -7.21 0.68
C ALA A 46 11.77 -6.01 -0.11
N ARG A 47 11.14 -4.83 0.00
CA ARG A 47 11.65 -3.61 -0.65
C ARG A 47 12.98 -3.15 -0.08
N THR A 48 13.20 -3.34 1.21
CA THR A 48 14.48 -3.05 1.87
C THR A 48 15.59 -3.93 1.29
N VAL A 49 15.31 -5.20 1.02
CA VAL A 49 16.25 -6.10 0.33
C VAL A 49 16.64 -5.55 -1.04
N ILE A 50 15.67 -5.14 -1.87
CA ILE A 50 15.96 -4.55 -3.19
C ILE A 50 16.72 -3.23 -3.09
N SER A 51 16.43 -2.41 -2.07
CA SER A 51 17.17 -1.16 -1.82
C SER A 51 18.63 -1.45 -1.48
N ASN A 52 18.89 -2.42 -0.62
CA ASN A 52 20.24 -2.77 -0.17
C ASN A 52 21.07 -3.46 -1.26
N ASN A 53 20.43 -4.06 -2.26
CA ASN A 53 21.08 -4.73 -3.37
C ASN A 53 21.20 -3.86 -4.64
N GLN A 54 20.91 -2.54 -4.57
CA GLN A 54 20.98 -1.67 -5.75
C GLN A 54 22.36 -1.63 -6.40
N GLU A 55 23.44 -1.67 -5.63
CA GLU A 55 24.80 -1.71 -6.18
C GLU A 55 25.06 -3.02 -6.95
N LEU A 56 24.65 -4.17 -6.39
CA LEU A 56 24.77 -5.47 -7.04
C LEU A 56 23.95 -5.54 -8.34
N ILE A 57 22.68 -5.12 -8.26
CA ILE A 57 21.75 -5.08 -9.39
C ILE A 57 22.38 -4.25 -10.51
N ASN A 58 22.80 -3.02 -10.21
CA ASN A 58 23.27 -2.06 -11.21
C ASN A 58 24.77 -2.21 -11.59
N ASN A 59 25.45 -3.26 -11.12
CA ASN A 59 26.82 -3.53 -11.53
C ASN A 59 26.86 -4.05 -12.98
N PRO A 60 27.55 -3.40 -13.94
CA PRO A 60 27.56 -3.85 -15.34
C PRO A 60 28.49 -5.04 -15.60
N ASP A 61 29.46 -5.30 -14.72
CA ASP A 61 30.52 -6.31 -14.94
C ASP A 61 30.08 -7.73 -14.57
N ILE A 62 29.07 -7.84 -13.70
CA ILE A 62 28.54 -9.12 -13.23
C ILE A 62 27.28 -9.46 -14.02
N GLY A 63 27.21 -10.66 -14.61
CA GLY A 63 26.00 -11.15 -15.27
C GLY A 63 25.03 -11.74 -14.25
N ASP A 64 25.24 -13.00 -13.91
CA ASP A 64 24.47 -13.66 -12.85
C ASP A 64 24.77 -13.00 -11.49
N LYS A 65 23.75 -12.32 -10.95
CA LYS A 65 23.81 -11.66 -9.64
C LYS A 65 23.58 -12.64 -8.48
N HIS A 66 23.11 -13.86 -8.78
CA HIS A 66 22.58 -14.80 -7.80
C HIS A 66 21.49 -14.21 -6.89
N LEU A 67 20.81 -13.15 -7.36
CA LEU A 67 19.70 -12.49 -6.65
C LEU A 67 18.36 -13.05 -7.15
N THR A 68 18.15 -14.34 -6.91
CA THR A 68 16.90 -15.04 -7.29
C THR A 68 15.74 -14.62 -6.38
N GLY A 69 14.50 -14.91 -6.78
CA GLY A 69 13.32 -14.66 -5.97
C GLY A 69 13.35 -15.38 -4.63
N GLN A 70 13.92 -16.59 -4.57
CA GLN A 70 14.12 -17.29 -3.30
C GLN A 70 15.12 -16.56 -2.40
N VAL A 71 16.25 -16.08 -2.94
CA VAL A 71 17.25 -15.32 -2.18
C VAL A 71 16.64 -14.02 -1.63
N VAL A 72 15.87 -13.30 -2.45
CA VAL A 72 15.16 -12.08 -2.03
C VAL A 72 14.14 -12.41 -0.93
N LEU A 73 13.35 -13.47 -1.09
CA LEU A 73 12.37 -13.88 -0.09
C LEU A 73 13.04 -14.26 1.23
N ASP A 74 14.11 -15.05 1.21
CA ASP A 74 14.80 -15.50 2.42
C ASP A 74 15.37 -14.31 3.20
N GLN A 75 15.94 -13.32 2.51
CA GLN A 75 16.40 -12.08 3.13
C GLN A 75 15.23 -11.24 3.67
N ALA A 76 14.11 -11.19 2.95
CA ALA A 76 12.92 -10.47 3.38
C ALA A 76 12.30 -11.10 4.63
N ILE A 77 12.22 -12.43 4.72
CA ILE A 77 11.74 -13.16 5.91
C ILE A 77 12.62 -12.84 7.12
N LYS A 78 13.95 -12.85 6.95
CA LYS A 78 14.88 -12.45 8.03
C LYS A 78 14.66 -11.01 8.47
N SER A 79 14.51 -10.08 7.52
CA SER A 79 14.25 -8.67 7.82
C SER A 79 12.89 -8.47 8.52
N TYR A 80 11.85 -9.21 8.09
CA TYR A 80 10.55 -9.20 8.75
C TYR A 80 10.67 -9.71 10.19
N ALA A 81 11.29 -10.87 10.38
CA ALA A 81 11.44 -11.47 11.71
C ALA A 81 12.23 -10.58 12.67
N ASN A 82 13.26 -9.89 12.19
CA ASN A 82 14.01 -8.91 12.97
C ASN A 82 13.16 -7.70 13.38
N ALA A 83 12.28 -7.23 12.49
CA ALA A 83 11.44 -6.05 12.74
C ALA A 83 10.21 -6.35 13.60
N THR A 84 9.65 -7.55 13.51
CA THR A 84 8.38 -7.90 14.16
C THR A 84 8.51 -8.92 15.28
N HIS A 85 9.69 -9.52 15.46
CA HIS A 85 9.93 -10.66 16.35
C HIS A 85 9.00 -11.86 16.09
N ARG A 86 8.60 -12.07 14.82
CA ARG A 86 7.70 -13.15 14.40
C ARG A 86 8.20 -13.78 13.10
N ASP A 87 8.07 -15.08 13.00
CA ASP A 87 8.27 -15.78 11.73
C ASP A 87 7.00 -15.67 10.88
N PRO A 88 7.03 -15.08 9.68
CA PRO A 88 5.84 -15.01 8.83
C PRO A 88 5.32 -16.41 8.44
N ALA A 89 6.20 -17.43 8.40
CA ALA A 89 5.84 -18.81 8.08
C ALA A 89 5.16 -19.55 9.25
N SER A 90 5.24 -19.05 10.48
CA SER A 90 4.60 -19.69 11.64
C SER A 90 3.11 -19.37 11.78
N THR A 91 2.55 -18.51 10.91
CA THR A 91 1.12 -18.18 10.91
C THR A 91 0.33 -19.37 10.37
N ASP A 92 -0.74 -19.78 11.08
CA ASP A 92 -1.57 -20.93 10.70
C ASP A 92 -1.93 -20.89 9.20
N PRO A 93 -1.55 -21.92 8.42
CA PRO A 93 -1.78 -21.90 6.99
C PRO A 93 -3.26 -21.97 6.58
N ASN A 94 -4.16 -22.37 7.46
CA ASN A 94 -5.58 -22.39 7.15
C ASN A 94 -6.29 -21.08 7.51
N SER A 95 -5.63 -20.20 8.28
CA SER A 95 -6.13 -18.87 8.56
C SER A 95 -6.03 -17.96 7.33
N ARG A 96 -6.95 -16.99 7.21
CA ARG A 96 -6.91 -15.95 6.16
C ARG A 96 -5.58 -15.19 6.18
N GLN A 97 -5.05 -14.88 7.36
CA GLN A 97 -3.73 -14.25 7.51
C GLN A 97 -2.63 -15.09 6.88
N GLY A 98 -2.56 -16.37 7.24
CA GLY A 98 -1.55 -17.27 6.70
C GLY A 98 -1.65 -17.38 5.18
N GLN A 99 -2.87 -17.50 4.65
CA GLN A 99 -3.11 -17.62 3.21
C GLN A 99 -2.61 -16.39 2.45
N LEU A 100 -3.03 -15.20 2.87
CA LEU A 100 -2.59 -13.96 2.24
C LEU A 100 -1.09 -13.70 2.43
N MET A 101 -0.50 -14.09 3.57
CA MET A 101 0.94 -13.99 3.78
C MET A 101 1.74 -14.88 2.81
N ARG A 102 1.29 -16.10 2.52
CA ARG A 102 1.92 -16.94 1.49
C ARG A 102 1.76 -16.36 0.10
N VAL A 103 0.58 -15.83 -0.23
CA VAL A 103 0.37 -15.11 -1.49
C VAL A 103 1.36 -13.93 -1.63
N MET A 104 1.59 -13.16 -0.57
CA MET A 104 2.59 -12.08 -0.56
C MET A 104 4.01 -12.61 -0.77
N MET A 105 4.39 -13.70 -0.10
CA MET A 105 5.71 -14.32 -0.27
C MET A 105 5.92 -14.88 -1.69
N ASP A 106 4.89 -15.48 -2.28
CA ASP A 106 4.92 -15.95 -3.67
C ASP A 106 5.00 -14.79 -4.66
N ALA A 107 4.26 -13.71 -4.43
CA ALA A 107 4.32 -12.50 -5.24
C ALA A 107 5.71 -11.83 -5.21
N ILE A 108 6.39 -11.84 -4.06
CA ILE A 108 7.79 -11.38 -3.90
C ILE A 108 8.74 -12.21 -4.75
N LYS A 109 8.62 -13.54 -4.72
CA LYS A 109 9.42 -14.45 -5.54
C LYS A 109 9.19 -14.18 -7.02
N ALA A 110 7.93 -14.22 -7.45
CA ALA A 110 7.54 -14.02 -8.85
C ALA A 110 8.05 -12.68 -9.39
N ALA A 111 7.86 -11.57 -8.66
CA ALA A 111 8.33 -10.25 -9.10
C ALA A 111 9.85 -10.20 -9.35
N THR A 112 10.63 -11.00 -8.62
CA THR A 112 12.09 -11.07 -8.79
C THR A 112 12.48 -12.06 -9.89
N ASP A 113 11.85 -13.24 -9.93
CA ASP A 113 12.14 -14.31 -10.88
C ASP A 113 11.76 -13.89 -12.31
N ASP A 114 10.61 -13.23 -12.48
CA ASP A 114 10.13 -12.74 -13.78
C ASP A 114 11.02 -11.62 -14.36
N ASN A 115 11.88 -11.02 -13.53
CA ASN A 115 12.75 -9.90 -13.92
C ASN A 115 14.25 -10.26 -13.93
N GLN A 116 14.60 -11.55 -13.85
CA GLN A 116 16.00 -11.99 -13.84
C GLN A 116 16.77 -11.56 -15.09
N ALA A 117 16.13 -11.47 -16.26
CA ALA A 117 16.78 -11.01 -17.49
C ALA A 117 17.29 -9.57 -17.34
N ALA A 118 16.47 -8.68 -16.78
CA ALA A 118 16.86 -7.29 -16.54
C ALA A 118 17.89 -7.18 -15.41
N ILE A 119 17.70 -7.91 -14.31
CA ILE A 119 18.62 -7.90 -13.16
C ILE A 119 20.03 -8.36 -13.57
N ASN A 120 20.12 -9.41 -14.40
CA ASN A 120 21.37 -10.05 -14.79
C ASN A 120 21.97 -9.49 -16.10
N GLU A 121 21.42 -8.40 -16.63
CA GLU A 121 21.91 -7.77 -17.86
C GLU A 121 23.35 -7.27 -17.68
N LYS A 122 24.28 -7.74 -18.52
CA LYS A 122 25.69 -7.30 -18.52
C LYS A 122 25.87 -6.02 -19.33
N GLY A 123 26.85 -5.21 -18.96
CA GLY A 123 27.22 -3.97 -19.66
C GLY A 123 26.27 -2.79 -19.38
N THR A 124 25.11 -3.04 -18.76
CA THR A 124 24.15 -2.01 -18.37
C THR A 124 24.33 -1.67 -16.90
N GLY A 125 24.59 -0.39 -16.60
CA GLY A 125 24.68 0.12 -15.23
C GLY A 125 23.30 0.20 -14.58
N PHE A 126 22.63 1.34 -14.71
CA PHE A 126 21.29 1.51 -14.16
C PHE A 126 20.25 0.69 -14.94
N LYS A 127 19.60 -0.27 -14.28
CA LYS A 127 18.64 -1.22 -14.89
C LYS A 127 17.18 -0.92 -14.60
N GLY A 128 16.88 0.08 -13.76
CA GLY A 128 15.51 0.44 -13.41
C GLY A 128 14.76 -0.55 -12.50
N PHE A 129 15.39 -1.65 -12.07
CA PHE A 129 14.84 -2.57 -11.06
C PHE A 129 15.05 -2.02 -9.65
N ILE A 130 14.35 -0.91 -9.37
CA ILE A 130 14.42 -0.14 -8.11
C ILE A 130 13.29 -0.55 -7.14
N PRO A 131 13.39 -0.20 -5.84
CA PRO A 131 12.38 -0.60 -4.85
C PRO A 131 10.94 -0.22 -5.19
N ALA A 132 10.70 0.93 -5.83
CA ALA A 132 9.36 1.36 -6.24
C ALA A 132 8.79 0.52 -7.40
N VAL A 133 9.63 0.14 -8.37
CA VAL A 133 9.24 -0.75 -9.48
C VAL A 133 8.96 -2.14 -8.95
N PHE A 134 9.84 -2.67 -8.10
CA PHE A 134 9.64 -3.95 -7.42
C PHE A 134 8.33 -3.98 -6.62
N ALA A 135 8.07 -2.96 -5.80
CA ALA A 135 6.84 -2.88 -5.01
C ALA A 135 5.56 -2.92 -5.86
N ARG A 136 5.58 -2.24 -7.02
CA ARG A 136 4.48 -2.29 -7.99
C ARG A 136 4.29 -3.71 -8.55
N LEU A 137 5.38 -4.37 -8.95
CA LEU A 137 5.33 -5.73 -9.50
C LEU A 137 4.81 -6.74 -8.47
N VAL A 138 5.28 -6.64 -7.21
CA VAL A 138 4.76 -7.45 -6.11
C VAL A 138 3.27 -7.18 -5.89
N SER A 139 2.85 -5.92 -5.90
CA SER A 139 1.44 -5.55 -5.74
C SER A 139 0.58 -6.10 -6.88
N GLU A 140 1.02 -6.01 -8.14
CA GLU A 140 0.33 -6.55 -9.31
C GLU A 140 0.19 -8.10 -9.20
N ASN A 141 1.27 -8.80 -8.87
CA ASN A 141 1.27 -10.25 -8.65
C ASN A 141 0.37 -10.66 -7.47
N PHE A 142 0.47 -9.96 -6.33
CA PHE A 142 -0.35 -10.22 -5.15
C PHE A 142 -1.83 -10.06 -5.48
N ASN A 143 -2.24 -8.96 -6.10
CA ASN A 143 -3.64 -8.67 -6.41
C ASN A 143 -4.23 -9.73 -7.36
N GLN A 144 -3.43 -10.22 -8.32
CA GLN A 144 -3.83 -11.32 -9.19
C GLN A 144 -4.00 -12.64 -8.42
N MET A 145 -3.04 -12.98 -7.56
CA MET A 145 -3.03 -14.24 -6.81
C MET A 145 -4.04 -14.28 -5.66
N ALA A 146 -4.35 -13.13 -5.05
CA ALA A 146 -5.34 -12.97 -3.98
C ALA A 146 -6.78 -13.07 -4.49
N LYS A 147 -7.01 -13.05 -5.82
CA LYS A 147 -8.31 -13.30 -6.47
C LYS A 147 -9.46 -12.48 -5.88
N GLY A 148 -9.18 -11.23 -5.55
CA GLY A 148 -10.16 -10.30 -4.98
C GLY A 148 -10.46 -10.49 -3.49
N ASP A 149 -9.74 -11.35 -2.76
CA ASP A 149 -9.79 -11.43 -1.29
C ASP A 149 -9.12 -10.21 -0.64
N ALA A 150 -8.01 -9.76 -1.24
CA ALA A 150 -7.25 -8.59 -0.80
C ALA A 150 -6.60 -7.88 -1.98
N GLU A 151 -6.31 -6.59 -1.78
CA GLU A 151 -5.50 -5.78 -2.69
C GLU A 151 -4.42 -5.03 -1.92
N VAL A 152 -3.27 -4.86 -2.53
CA VAL A 152 -2.14 -4.06 -2.05
C VAL A 152 -1.72 -3.08 -3.15
N LYS A 153 -1.36 -1.87 -2.76
CA LYS A 153 -0.78 -0.85 -3.63
C LYS A 153 0.22 0.00 -2.83
N VAL A 154 1.35 0.33 -3.44
CA VAL A 154 2.22 1.39 -2.93
C VAL A 154 1.91 2.67 -3.69
N THR A 155 1.49 3.70 -2.97
CA THR A 155 1.20 5.04 -3.47
C THR A 155 2.02 6.08 -2.72
N ALA A 156 1.76 7.37 -2.93
CA ALA A 156 2.44 8.50 -2.31
C ALA A 156 1.55 9.75 -2.37
N PRO A 157 1.91 10.85 -1.69
CA PRO A 157 1.36 12.17 -2.00
C PRO A 157 1.32 12.41 -3.52
N PRO A 158 0.18 12.85 -4.10
CA PRO A 158 -0.02 12.89 -5.55
C PRO A 158 1.11 13.58 -6.34
N GLU A 159 1.71 14.63 -5.76
CA GLU A 159 2.81 15.41 -6.31
C GLU A 159 4.14 14.65 -6.40
N LEU A 160 4.31 13.58 -5.62
CA LEU A 160 5.50 12.73 -5.63
C LEU A 160 5.34 11.52 -6.58
N VAL A 161 4.14 11.27 -7.12
CA VAL A 161 3.86 10.07 -7.91
C VAL A 161 4.34 10.23 -9.35
N ARG A 162 5.45 9.55 -9.67
CA ARG A 162 6.03 9.50 -11.03
C ARG A 162 5.32 8.49 -11.95
N ASN A 163 4.88 7.35 -11.41
CA ASN A 163 4.18 6.30 -12.18
C ASN A 163 2.66 6.43 -12.03
N ARG A 164 1.92 6.61 -13.14
CA ARG A 164 0.46 6.75 -13.12
C ARG A 164 -0.27 5.58 -12.45
N LYS A 165 0.24 4.34 -12.54
CA LYS A 165 -0.35 3.16 -11.87
C LYS A 165 -0.26 3.21 -10.34
N ALA A 166 0.66 4.01 -9.80
CA ALA A 166 0.84 4.19 -8.36
C ALA A 166 0.08 5.41 -7.82
N ARG A 167 -0.74 6.10 -8.65
CA ARG A 167 -1.50 7.26 -8.17
C ARG A 167 -2.52 6.83 -7.10
N PRO A 168 -2.69 7.67 -6.06
CA PRO A 168 -3.71 7.39 -5.07
C PRO A 168 -5.09 7.53 -5.71
N ASP A 169 -6.04 6.72 -5.25
CA ASP A 169 -7.46 6.99 -5.49
C ASP A 169 -7.93 8.18 -4.63
N ALA A 170 -9.21 8.56 -4.77
CA ALA A 170 -9.75 9.72 -4.06
C ALA A 170 -9.68 9.57 -2.54
N TRP A 171 -9.96 8.37 -2.02
CA TRP A 171 -9.92 8.10 -0.59
C TRP A 171 -8.48 8.11 -0.07
N GLU A 172 -7.56 7.47 -0.77
CA GLU A 172 -6.15 7.45 -0.41
C GLU A 172 -5.55 8.86 -0.39
N ALA A 173 -5.86 9.69 -1.40
CA ALA A 173 -5.40 11.06 -1.49
C ALA A 173 -5.93 11.93 -0.34
N GLU A 174 -7.20 11.73 0.04
CA GLU A 174 -7.80 12.41 1.19
C GLU A 174 -7.08 12.04 2.49
N ILE A 175 -6.88 10.74 2.76
CA ILE A 175 -6.22 10.28 3.99
C ILE A 175 -4.75 10.74 4.04
N ILE A 176 -4.04 10.72 2.91
CA ILE A 176 -2.67 11.25 2.83
C ILE A 176 -2.67 12.72 3.27
N LYS A 177 -3.55 13.54 2.71
CA LYS A 177 -3.62 14.99 2.97
C LYS A 177 -4.10 15.31 4.39
N ALA A 178 -5.18 14.66 4.84
CA ALA A 178 -5.87 15.00 6.07
C ALA A 178 -5.29 14.32 7.31
N LYS A 179 -4.45 13.29 7.14
CA LYS A 179 -3.85 12.52 8.25
C LYS A 179 -2.34 12.41 8.08
N LEU A 180 -1.86 11.74 7.04
CA LEU A 180 -0.45 11.29 7.00
C LEU A 180 0.55 12.44 6.78
N LEU A 181 0.12 13.55 6.20
CA LEU A 181 0.87 14.80 6.08
C LEU A 181 0.60 15.79 7.23
N ASP A 182 -0.38 15.52 8.10
CA ASP A 182 -0.69 16.39 9.24
C ASP A 182 0.41 16.24 10.32
N PRO A 183 1.10 17.32 10.72
CA PRO A 183 2.10 17.28 11.78
C PRO A 183 1.55 16.79 13.15
N GLN A 184 0.24 16.90 13.37
CA GLN A 184 -0.41 16.41 14.59
C GLN A 184 -0.69 14.90 14.54
N TRP A 185 -0.65 14.29 13.36
CA TRP A 185 -0.78 12.84 13.24
C TRP A 185 0.52 12.16 13.69
N PRO A 186 0.47 11.19 14.62
CA PRO A 186 1.70 10.55 15.10
C PRO A 186 2.47 9.89 13.97
N LYS A 187 3.75 10.24 13.83
CA LYS A 187 4.64 9.67 12.80
C LYS A 187 4.67 8.14 12.91
N GLY A 188 4.53 7.46 11.77
CA GLY A 188 4.48 6.00 11.69
C GLY A 188 3.11 5.38 12.04
N ARG A 189 2.13 6.18 12.49
CA ARG A 189 0.79 5.64 12.78
C ARG A 189 0.01 5.41 11.49
N SER A 190 -0.41 4.18 11.26
CA SER A 190 -1.32 3.83 10.18
C SER A 190 -2.73 4.38 10.42
N TYR A 191 -3.46 4.61 9.33
CA TYR A 191 -4.90 4.88 9.37
C TYR A 191 -5.66 3.68 8.83
N SER A 192 -6.80 3.33 9.42
CA SER A 192 -7.68 2.29 8.90
C SER A 192 -9.14 2.68 8.99
N ALA A 193 -9.94 2.21 8.04
CA ALA A 193 -11.38 2.39 8.01
C ALA A 193 -12.02 1.31 7.13
N VAL A 194 -13.28 0.98 7.40
CA VAL A 194 -14.10 0.23 6.45
C VAL A 194 -14.73 1.23 5.48
N VAL A 195 -14.48 1.05 4.18
CA VAL A 195 -15.00 1.92 3.12
C VAL A 195 -15.42 1.08 1.91
N ASP A 196 -16.41 1.56 1.18
CA ASP A 196 -16.80 0.95 -0.09
C ASP A 196 -15.70 1.14 -1.14
N THR A 197 -15.21 0.03 -1.67
CA THR A 197 -14.19 -0.02 -2.72
C THR A 197 -14.71 -0.89 -3.85
N ASN A 198 -14.93 -0.30 -5.03
CA ASN A 198 -15.53 -0.98 -6.18
C ASN A 198 -16.90 -1.61 -5.87
N ASN A 199 -17.76 -0.88 -5.16
CA ASN A 199 -19.10 -1.33 -4.71
C ASN A 199 -19.06 -2.56 -3.77
N ARG A 200 -17.94 -2.80 -3.10
CA ARG A 200 -17.81 -3.82 -2.06
C ARG A 200 -17.21 -3.20 -0.80
N PRO A 201 -17.77 -3.46 0.39
CA PRO A 201 -17.15 -3.06 1.64
C PRO A 201 -15.75 -3.66 1.77
N ALA A 202 -14.77 -2.83 2.11
CA ALA A 202 -13.41 -3.26 2.35
C ALA A 202 -12.85 -2.61 3.61
N PHE A 203 -12.22 -3.40 4.46
CA PHE A 203 -11.34 -2.86 5.49
C PHE A 203 -10.06 -2.38 4.82
N ARG A 204 -9.84 -1.07 4.80
CA ARG A 204 -8.66 -0.46 4.20
C ARG A 204 -7.69 0.06 5.25
N VAL A 205 -6.40 -0.09 4.98
CA VAL A 205 -5.31 0.40 5.82
C VAL A 205 -4.32 1.19 4.98
N MET A 206 -3.91 2.35 5.49
CA MET A 206 -2.88 3.21 4.94
C MET A 206 -1.69 3.23 5.90
N VAL A 207 -0.59 2.58 5.50
CA VAL A 207 0.65 2.48 6.29
C VAL A 207 1.68 3.47 5.73
N PRO A 208 2.03 4.55 6.45
CA PRO A 208 2.96 5.55 5.94
C PRO A 208 4.40 5.02 5.89
N GLU A 209 5.14 5.44 4.85
CA GLU A 209 6.57 5.19 4.70
C GLU A 209 7.32 6.50 4.49
N TYR A 210 8.46 6.59 5.17
CA TYR A 210 9.26 7.81 5.19
C TYR A 210 10.59 7.59 4.48
N TYR A 211 11.11 8.64 3.85
CA TYR A 211 12.40 8.56 3.19
C TYR A 211 13.50 8.17 4.19
N ALA A 212 14.20 7.09 3.86
CA ALA A 212 15.48 6.71 4.45
C ALA A 212 16.63 7.35 3.64
N ALA A 213 17.86 7.22 4.14
CA ALA A 213 19.04 7.80 3.47
C ALA A 213 19.19 7.31 2.03
N SER A 214 18.95 6.02 1.76
CA SER A 214 19.01 5.45 0.40
C SER A 214 17.99 6.05 -0.57
N CYS A 215 16.84 6.53 -0.07
CA CYS A 215 15.81 7.16 -0.89
C CYS A 215 16.26 8.51 -1.45
N LEU A 216 17.14 9.22 -0.70
CA LEU A 216 17.54 10.58 -1.03
C LEU A 216 18.47 10.67 -2.25
N ALA A 217 19.04 9.55 -2.70
CA ALA A 217 19.78 9.52 -3.96
C ALA A 217 18.92 9.93 -5.16
N CYS A 218 17.62 9.60 -5.14
CA CYS A 218 16.66 9.93 -6.20
C CYS A 218 15.61 10.99 -5.80
N HIS A 219 15.35 11.15 -4.50
CA HIS A 219 14.31 12.05 -4.02
C HIS A 219 14.84 13.28 -3.27
N GLY A 220 16.14 13.32 -2.97
CA GLY A 220 16.75 14.31 -2.08
C GLY A 220 17.03 15.67 -2.72
N ALA A 221 17.93 16.42 -2.09
CA ALA A 221 18.43 17.69 -2.61
C ALA A 221 19.58 17.49 -3.63
N PRO A 222 19.87 18.51 -4.47
CA PRO A 222 19.05 19.71 -4.71
C PRO A 222 17.78 19.39 -5.51
N LYS A 223 16.69 20.08 -5.15
CA LYS A 223 15.42 19.97 -5.86
C LYS A 223 15.60 20.36 -7.32
N GLY A 224 15.02 19.58 -8.23
CA GLY A 224 15.05 19.82 -9.67
C GLY A 224 16.28 19.26 -10.39
N GLU A 225 17.30 18.78 -9.68
CA GLU A 225 18.40 18.03 -10.32
C GLU A 225 17.86 16.71 -10.85
N MET A 226 18.28 16.32 -12.06
CA MET A 226 17.87 15.06 -12.66
C MET A 226 18.51 13.89 -11.92
N ASP A 227 17.69 12.96 -11.45
CA ASP A 227 18.18 11.71 -10.88
C ASP A 227 18.49 10.66 -11.93
N ILE A 228 19.02 9.53 -11.46
CA ILE A 228 19.41 8.40 -12.31
C ILE A 228 18.22 7.75 -13.05
N THR A 229 16.99 7.97 -12.58
CA THR A 229 15.76 7.47 -13.21
C THR A 229 15.24 8.39 -14.32
N GLY A 230 15.88 9.55 -14.51
CA GLY A 230 15.47 10.55 -15.49
C GLY A 230 14.34 11.45 -15.01
N TYR A 231 14.14 11.59 -13.70
CA TYR A 231 13.16 12.52 -13.12
C TYR A 231 13.86 13.61 -12.27
N PRO A 232 13.32 14.83 -12.20
CA PRO A 232 13.84 15.84 -11.27
C PRO A 232 13.59 15.40 -9.83
N LYS A 233 14.61 15.48 -8.97
CA LYS A 233 14.49 15.22 -7.54
C LYS A 233 13.49 16.18 -6.90
N GLU A 234 12.70 15.68 -5.95
CA GLU A 234 11.66 16.44 -5.26
C GLU A 234 12.21 17.37 -4.17
N GLY A 235 13.47 17.18 -3.75
CA GLY A 235 14.07 17.93 -2.64
C GLY A 235 13.68 17.40 -1.26
N GLY A 236 13.25 16.15 -1.19
CA GLY A 236 12.86 15.48 0.05
C GLY A 236 14.00 15.36 1.06
N LYS A 237 13.62 15.20 2.32
CA LYS A 237 14.54 15.08 3.46
C LYS A 237 14.33 13.75 4.16
N LEU A 238 15.34 13.36 4.93
CA LEU A 238 15.25 12.18 5.79
C LEU A 238 14.03 12.29 6.69
N GLY A 239 13.15 11.29 6.60
CA GLY A 239 11.94 11.23 7.42
C GLY A 239 10.72 11.97 6.87
N ASP A 240 10.79 12.59 5.68
CA ASP A 240 9.59 13.08 4.98
C ASP A 240 8.74 11.90 4.50
N LEU A 241 7.42 12.07 4.39
CA LEU A 241 6.53 11.04 3.86
C LEU A 241 6.82 10.83 2.38
N GLY A 242 7.35 9.65 2.03
CA GLY A 242 7.76 9.32 0.67
C GLY A 242 6.82 8.37 -0.05
N ALA A 243 6.11 7.52 0.70
CA ALA A 243 5.17 6.57 0.16
C ALA A 243 4.12 6.15 1.20
N VAL A 244 3.11 5.44 0.77
CA VAL A 244 2.09 4.81 1.62
C VAL A 244 1.75 3.44 1.04
N ILE A 245 1.78 2.40 1.86
CA ILE A 245 1.22 1.09 1.51
C ILE A 245 -0.27 1.13 1.83
N SER A 246 -1.09 1.03 0.79
CA SER A 246 -2.54 0.90 0.85
C SER A 246 -2.91 -0.57 0.71
N ILE A 247 -3.72 -1.06 1.65
CA ILE A 247 -4.20 -2.45 1.68
C ILE A 247 -5.71 -2.41 1.78
N ALA A 248 -6.41 -3.23 1.01
CA ALA A 248 -7.84 -3.47 1.14
C ALA A 248 -8.07 -4.97 1.40
N LEU A 249 -8.82 -5.29 2.45
CA LEU A 249 -9.30 -6.63 2.77
C LEU A 249 -10.81 -6.65 2.57
N TYR A 250 -11.30 -7.57 1.76
CA TYR A 250 -12.69 -7.58 1.32
C TYR A 250 -13.53 -8.60 2.09
N HIS A 251 -14.81 -8.32 2.31
CA HIS A 251 -15.73 -9.20 3.03
C HIS A 251 -16.94 -9.58 2.17
#